data_AF-A0A384L208-F1
#
_entry.id   AF-A0A384L208-F1
#
_cell.length_a   1.000
_cell.length_b   1.000
_cell.length_c   1.000
_cell.angle_alpha   90.00
_cell.angle_beta   90.00
_cell.angle_gamma   90.00
#
_symmetry.space_group_name_H-M   'P 1'
#
loop_
_entity.id
_entity.type
_entity.pdbx_description
1 polymer ?
#
loop_
_entity_poly.entity_id
_entity_poly.type
_entity_poly.pdbx_seq_one_letter_code
_entity_poly.pdbx_strand_id
1 'polypeptide(L)'
;MRHVPGTFSIAARDPEANVYGAAVTTGTVAVGATCPYVSAGGAAVTQSYTKPEHGRDAVARAEAGERIDDAFESLLDDDDHAAYRQVHGVGAGGEFAFTGGECVSWAGHRVGDDYTVAGNMLAGEGVVEATAEAYEAADGDMAERLVSALEAGESAGGDDRGELSAALLVHAPTPEFYHNLRVDLSDDPVADLRGLLSEARRAKAQIRRETDAQFGDYPDEILEFGVKY
;
A
#
# COMPACT_ATOMS: atom_id res chain seq x y z
N MET A 1 11.60 -22.47 5.06
CA MET A 1 10.32 -22.02 4.45
C MET A 1 10.53 -20.76 3.61
N ARG A 2 11.54 -20.74 2.71
CA ARG A 2 12.00 -19.50 2.05
C ARG A 2 11.01 -18.88 1.03
N HIS A 3 9.91 -19.57 0.74
CA HIS A 3 8.93 -19.18 -0.28
C HIS A 3 7.47 -19.18 0.23
N VAL A 4 7.23 -19.47 1.50
CA VAL A 4 5.88 -19.36 2.08
C VAL A 4 5.59 -17.87 2.25
N PRO A 5 4.48 -17.31 1.75
CA PRO A 5 4.23 -15.87 1.81
C PRO A 5 4.20 -15.33 3.25
N GLY A 6 4.89 -14.21 3.45
CA GLY A 6 4.86 -13.37 4.64
C GLY A 6 4.83 -11.93 4.18
N THR A 7 4.03 -11.08 4.81
CA THR A 7 3.72 -9.74 4.31
C THR A 7 3.10 -8.93 5.42
N PHE A 8 3.44 -7.64 5.53
CA PHE A 8 2.59 -6.68 6.21
C PHE A 8 2.41 -5.43 5.36
N SER A 9 1.28 -4.76 5.58
CA SER A 9 0.83 -3.67 4.74
C SER A 9 -0.19 -2.80 5.44
N ILE A 10 -0.38 -1.61 4.87
CA ILE A 10 -1.35 -0.62 5.29
C ILE A 10 -2.10 -0.10 4.06
N ALA A 11 -3.41 0.09 4.20
CA ALA A 11 -4.25 0.82 3.24
C ALA A 11 -4.95 1.95 3.98
N ALA A 12 -4.98 3.14 3.42
CA ALA A 12 -5.51 4.31 4.08
C ALA A 12 -6.14 5.33 3.13
N ARG A 13 -6.97 6.19 3.71
CA ARG A 13 -7.70 7.26 3.05
C ARG A 13 -7.43 8.57 3.79
N ASP A 14 -7.27 9.63 3.01
CA ASP A 14 -7.31 11.00 3.52
C ASP A 14 -8.56 11.68 2.94
N PRO A 15 -9.63 11.86 3.74
CA PRO A 15 -10.87 12.46 3.27
C PRO A 15 -10.73 13.96 2.95
N GLU A 16 -9.79 14.67 3.58
CA GLU A 16 -9.58 16.10 3.33
C GLU A 16 -8.87 16.33 1.99
N ALA A 17 -7.86 15.50 1.70
CA ALA A 17 -7.12 15.56 0.44
C ALA A 17 -7.78 14.77 -0.71
N ASN A 18 -8.80 13.95 -0.41
CA ASN A 18 -9.41 12.99 -1.32
C ASN A 18 -8.37 12.02 -1.94
N VAL A 19 -7.53 11.45 -1.07
CA VAL A 19 -6.41 10.57 -1.45
C VAL A 19 -6.62 9.17 -0.88
N TYR A 20 -6.27 8.16 -1.67
CA TYR A 20 -6.26 6.75 -1.26
C TYR A 20 -4.86 6.20 -1.47
N GLY A 21 -4.35 5.41 -0.53
CA GLY A 21 -3.02 4.87 -0.66
C GLY A 21 -2.84 3.54 0.04
N ALA A 22 -1.86 2.77 -0.44
CA ALA A 22 -1.43 1.55 0.19
C ALA A 22 0.10 1.44 0.15
N ALA A 23 0.67 0.84 1.19
CA ALA A 23 2.07 0.48 1.23
C ALA A 23 2.22 -0.94 1.79
N VAL A 24 3.19 -1.68 1.27
CA VAL A 24 3.37 -3.10 1.55
C VAL A 24 4.84 -3.50 1.48
N THR A 25 5.24 -4.46 2.30
CA THR A 25 6.55 -5.13 2.22
C THR A 25 6.43 -6.63 2.48
N THR A 26 7.37 -7.42 1.96
CA THR A 26 7.38 -8.89 2.05
C THR A 26 8.78 -9.47 1.89
N GLY A 27 9.04 -10.64 2.48
CA GLY A 27 10.21 -11.48 2.19
C GLY A 27 10.23 -12.18 0.82
N THR A 28 9.56 -11.62 -0.19
CA THR A 28 9.57 -12.09 -1.59
C THR A 28 9.77 -10.92 -2.55
N VAL A 29 10.00 -11.19 -3.84
CA VAL A 29 10.25 -10.14 -4.84
C VAL A 29 8.97 -9.53 -5.39
N ALA A 30 9.06 -8.28 -5.84
CA ALA A 30 8.06 -7.59 -6.66
C ALA A 30 6.64 -7.46 -6.07
N VAL A 31 6.52 -7.26 -4.75
CA VAL A 31 5.21 -7.17 -4.06
C VAL A 31 4.27 -6.09 -4.59
N GLY A 32 4.84 -4.99 -5.09
CA GLY A 32 4.07 -3.91 -5.71
C GLY A 32 3.32 -4.32 -6.98
N ALA A 33 3.64 -5.47 -7.60
CA ALA A 33 2.91 -5.97 -8.76
C ALA A 33 1.63 -6.74 -8.39
N THR A 34 1.53 -7.25 -7.17
CA THR A 34 0.51 -8.26 -6.82
C THR A 34 -0.40 -7.86 -5.67
N CYS A 35 0.07 -7.03 -4.75
CA CYS A 35 -0.63 -6.80 -3.48
C CYS A 35 -1.46 -5.51 -3.42
N PRO A 36 -0.91 -4.31 -3.68
CA PRO A 36 -1.62 -3.05 -3.47
C PRO A 36 -2.44 -2.63 -4.69
N TYR A 37 -3.63 -2.11 -4.44
CA TYR A 37 -4.56 -1.57 -5.44
C TYR A 37 -5.16 -0.26 -4.92
N VAL A 38 -5.32 0.73 -5.81
CA VAL A 38 -5.93 2.01 -5.49
C VAL A 38 -6.82 2.49 -6.64
N SER A 39 -7.83 3.29 -6.32
CA SER A 39 -8.68 4.00 -7.27
C SER A 39 -9.09 5.35 -6.68
N ALA A 40 -9.91 6.12 -7.40
CA ALA A 40 -10.51 7.34 -6.86
C ALA A 40 -11.52 7.08 -5.73
N GLY A 41 -11.95 5.82 -5.51
CA GLY A 41 -12.95 5.45 -4.50
C GLY A 41 -12.43 4.57 -3.36
N GLY A 42 -11.22 4.00 -3.47
CA GLY A 42 -10.71 3.09 -2.44
C GLY A 42 -9.23 2.72 -2.57
N ALA A 43 -8.69 2.16 -1.49
CA ALA A 43 -7.42 1.45 -1.45
C ALA A 43 -7.65 0.04 -0.89
N ALA A 44 -6.98 -0.95 -1.47
CA ALA A 44 -7.11 -2.34 -1.09
C ALA A 44 -5.75 -3.05 -1.15
N VAL A 45 -5.57 -4.05 -0.30
CA VAL A 45 -4.44 -4.97 -0.36
C VAL A 45 -4.96 -6.41 -0.30
N THR A 46 -4.43 -7.26 -1.18
CA THR A 46 -4.61 -8.71 -1.13
C THR A 46 -3.26 -9.39 -0.95
N GLN A 47 -3.13 -10.23 0.07
CA GLN A 47 -1.86 -10.84 0.49
C GLN A 47 -2.04 -12.24 1.07
N SER A 48 -0.95 -12.77 1.64
CA SER A 48 -0.77 -14.20 1.95
C SER A 48 -0.78 -15.02 0.66
N TYR A 49 -1.74 -15.92 0.44
CA TYR A 49 -1.96 -16.48 -0.89
C TYR A 49 -2.76 -15.48 -1.73
N THR A 50 -2.07 -14.48 -2.26
CA THR A 50 -2.65 -13.37 -3.02
C THR A 50 -3.57 -13.82 -4.15
N LYS A 51 -4.70 -13.14 -4.29
CA LYS A 51 -5.63 -13.26 -5.43
C LYS A 51 -5.83 -11.88 -6.04
N PRO A 52 -5.02 -11.50 -7.05
CA PRO A 52 -5.02 -10.15 -7.66
C PRO A 52 -6.41 -9.61 -8.02
N GLU A 53 -7.32 -10.50 -8.42
CA GLU A 53 -8.70 -10.15 -8.77
C GLU A 53 -9.44 -9.54 -7.58
N HIS A 54 -9.20 -9.98 -6.34
CA HIS A 54 -9.88 -9.41 -5.17
C HIS A 54 -9.51 -7.94 -4.97
N GLY A 55 -8.23 -7.59 -5.08
CA GLY A 55 -7.80 -6.20 -4.94
C GLY A 55 -8.30 -5.32 -6.08
N ARG A 56 -8.16 -5.78 -7.33
CA ARG A 56 -8.65 -5.07 -8.52
C ARG A 56 -10.16 -4.83 -8.48
N ASP A 57 -10.93 -5.87 -8.18
CA ASP A 57 -12.39 -5.80 -8.23
C ASP A 57 -12.94 -5.00 -7.04
N ALA A 58 -12.31 -5.07 -5.85
CA ALA A 58 -12.70 -4.26 -4.70
C ALA A 58 -12.55 -2.75 -4.96
N VAL A 59 -11.40 -2.28 -5.48
CA VAL A 59 -11.22 -0.84 -5.74
C VAL A 59 -12.06 -0.33 -6.90
N ALA A 60 -12.35 -1.18 -7.89
CA ALA A 60 -13.25 -0.84 -9.00
C ALA A 60 -14.71 -0.69 -8.52
N ARG A 61 -15.17 -1.59 -7.63
CA ARG A 61 -16.49 -1.49 -6.99
C ARG A 61 -16.60 -0.27 -6.08
N ALA A 62 -15.56 0.01 -5.29
CA ALA A 62 -15.50 1.21 -4.45
C ALA A 62 -15.55 2.50 -5.28
N GLU A 63 -14.85 2.55 -6.41
CA GLU A 63 -14.92 3.67 -7.36
C GLU A 63 -16.31 3.83 -7.98
N ALA A 64 -17.04 2.73 -8.17
CA ALA A 64 -18.44 2.75 -8.59
C ALA A 64 -19.44 3.13 -7.48
N GLY A 65 -18.96 3.39 -6.25
CA GLY A 65 -19.77 3.83 -5.11
C GLY A 65 -20.28 2.70 -4.21
N GLU A 66 -19.86 1.45 -4.43
CA GLU A 66 -20.11 0.35 -3.48
C GLU A 66 -19.25 0.53 -2.23
N ARG A 67 -19.72 0.03 -1.08
CA ARG A 67 -18.89 0.04 0.13
C ARG A 67 -17.80 -1.04 0.02
N ILE A 68 -16.62 -0.78 0.57
CA ILE A 68 -15.49 -1.72 0.43
C ILE A 68 -15.71 -3.02 1.21
N ASP A 69 -16.45 -2.97 2.32
CA ASP A 69 -16.87 -4.14 3.11
C ASP A 69 -17.81 -5.03 2.31
N ASP A 70 -18.89 -4.47 1.73
CA ASP A 70 -19.81 -5.21 0.86
C ASP A 70 -19.06 -5.90 -0.31
N ALA A 71 -18.13 -5.17 -0.94
CA ALA A 71 -17.33 -5.68 -2.03
C ALA A 71 -16.45 -6.87 -1.61
N PHE A 72 -15.72 -6.75 -0.49
CA PHE A 72 -14.85 -7.83 -0.01
C PHE A 72 -15.63 -9.03 0.54
N GLU A 73 -16.73 -8.81 1.26
CA GLU A 73 -17.59 -9.89 1.74
C GLU A 73 -18.09 -10.74 0.57
N SER A 74 -18.62 -10.09 -0.49
CA SER A 74 -19.04 -10.79 -1.71
C SER A 74 -17.88 -11.55 -2.38
N LEU A 75 -16.69 -10.95 -2.48
CA LEU A 75 -15.53 -11.59 -3.13
C LEU A 75 -15.00 -12.79 -2.32
N LEU A 76 -15.07 -12.73 -1.00
CA LEU A 76 -14.65 -13.81 -0.10
C LEU A 76 -15.67 -14.94 -0.06
N ASP A 77 -16.97 -14.63 -0.07
CA ASP A 77 -18.05 -15.63 -0.13
C ASP A 77 -17.98 -16.45 -1.42
N ASP A 78 -17.55 -15.84 -2.53
CA ASP A 78 -17.34 -16.49 -3.83
C ASP A 78 -15.97 -17.20 -3.95
N ASP A 79 -15.10 -17.16 -2.92
CA ASP A 79 -13.79 -17.81 -2.92
C ASP A 79 -13.77 -19.04 -1.99
N ASP A 80 -13.90 -20.24 -2.57
CA ASP A 80 -13.73 -21.53 -1.87
C ASP A 80 -12.38 -21.67 -1.13
N HIS A 81 -11.42 -20.77 -1.42
CA HIS A 81 -10.10 -20.73 -0.81
C HIS A 81 -9.88 -19.48 0.07
N ALA A 82 -10.95 -18.79 0.48
CA ALA A 82 -10.90 -17.61 1.36
C ALA A 82 -10.05 -17.84 2.62
N ALA A 83 -10.04 -19.06 3.17
CA ALA A 83 -9.25 -19.41 4.35
C ALA A 83 -7.72 -19.18 4.18
N TYR A 84 -7.20 -19.13 2.95
CA TYR A 84 -5.78 -18.85 2.65
C TYR A 84 -5.50 -17.37 2.33
N ARG A 85 -6.54 -16.54 2.26
CA ARG A 85 -6.45 -15.14 1.86
C ARG A 85 -6.30 -14.24 3.07
N GLN A 86 -5.59 -13.15 2.88
CA GLN A 86 -5.70 -11.98 3.74
C GLN A 86 -6.01 -10.78 2.85
N VAL A 87 -7.10 -10.08 3.15
CA VAL A 87 -7.54 -8.89 2.41
C VAL A 87 -7.91 -7.80 3.38
N HIS A 88 -7.61 -6.56 3.02
CA HIS A 88 -8.07 -5.39 3.76
C HIS A 88 -8.09 -4.17 2.86
N GLY A 89 -8.81 -3.14 3.26
CA GLY A 89 -8.90 -1.92 2.49
C GLY A 89 -9.83 -0.89 3.12
N VAL A 90 -9.86 0.27 2.48
CA VAL A 90 -10.67 1.42 2.87
C VAL A 90 -11.32 2.03 1.64
N GLY A 91 -12.57 2.45 1.77
CA GLY A 91 -13.32 3.19 0.76
C GLY A 91 -14.05 4.36 1.40
N ALA A 92 -14.74 5.17 0.59
CA ALA A 92 -15.54 6.28 1.14
C ALA A 92 -16.68 5.81 2.09
N GLY A 93 -17.10 4.55 1.97
CA GLY A 93 -18.15 3.94 2.80
C GLY A 93 -17.65 3.32 4.11
N GLY A 94 -16.34 3.16 4.32
CA GLY A 94 -15.79 2.52 5.52
C GLY A 94 -14.59 1.64 5.21
N GLU A 95 -14.24 0.80 6.17
CA GLU A 95 -13.04 -0.02 6.21
C GLU A 95 -13.38 -1.51 6.37
N PHE A 96 -12.53 -2.38 5.83
CA PHE A 96 -12.69 -3.83 5.96
C PHE A 96 -11.35 -4.52 6.11
N ALA A 97 -11.29 -5.56 6.94
CA ALA A 97 -10.14 -6.44 7.04
C ALA A 97 -10.57 -7.88 7.34
N PHE A 98 -9.89 -8.84 6.72
CA PHE A 98 -10.11 -10.26 6.89
C PHE A 98 -8.79 -11.02 6.86
N THR A 99 -8.60 -11.91 7.83
CA THR A 99 -7.48 -12.86 7.89
C THR A 99 -8.03 -14.27 7.89
N GLY A 100 -7.76 -15.04 6.83
CA GLY A 100 -8.17 -16.42 6.73
C GLY A 100 -7.48 -17.31 7.77
N GLY A 101 -8.17 -18.36 8.22
CA GLY A 101 -7.68 -19.26 9.28
C GLY A 101 -6.45 -20.09 8.92
N GLU A 102 -6.10 -20.18 7.64
CA GLU A 102 -4.91 -20.88 7.13
C GLU A 102 -3.75 -19.91 6.79
N CYS A 103 -3.90 -18.62 7.06
CA CYS A 103 -2.78 -17.67 7.00
C CYS A 103 -1.72 -18.05 8.03
N VAL A 104 -0.45 -17.96 7.64
CA VAL A 104 0.64 -18.44 8.48
C VAL A 104 0.85 -17.55 9.69
N SER A 105 0.84 -18.15 10.88
CA SER A 105 1.04 -17.44 12.14
C SER A 105 2.46 -16.85 12.26
N TRP A 106 2.65 -15.69 12.89
CA TRP A 106 1.58 -14.83 13.40
C TRP A 106 0.86 -14.12 12.25
N ALA A 107 -0.48 -14.08 12.29
CA ALA A 107 -1.29 -13.38 11.30
C ALA A 107 -2.48 -12.68 11.96
N GLY A 108 -2.76 -11.46 11.52
CA GLY A 108 -3.79 -10.61 12.11
C GLY A 108 -3.95 -9.31 11.35
N HIS A 109 -4.87 -8.48 11.83
CA HIS A 109 -5.15 -7.18 11.25
C HIS A 109 -5.69 -6.20 12.30
N ARG A 110 -5.66 -4.92 11.96
CA ARG A 110 -6.28 -3.83 12.71
C ARG A 110 -7.06 -2.94 11.74
N VAL A 111 -8.25 -2.55 12.16
CA VAL A 111 -9.08 -1.54 11.50
C VAL A 111 -9.10 -0.31 12.38
N GLY A 112 -8.78 0.85 11.81
CA GLY A 112 -8.89 2.15 12.45
C GLY A 112 -9.73 3.12 11.62
N ASP A 113 -9.76 4.38 12.01
CA ASP A 113 -10.55 5.40 11.32
C ASP A 113 -9.83 5.82 10.02
N ASP A 114 -10.45 5.56 8.87
CA ASP A 114 -9.92 5.77 7.52
C ASP A 114 -8.61 4.99 7.19
N TYR A 115 -8.27 3.93 7.94
CA TYR A 115 -7.14 3.05 7.62
C TYR A 115 -7.31 1.60 8.06
N THR A 116 -6.55 0.69 7.44
CA THR A 116 -6.42 -0.71 7.83
C THR A 116 -4.98 -1.18 7.74
N VAL A 117 -4.56 -2.04 8.67
CA VAL A 117 -3.24 -2.69 8.68
C VAL A 117 -3.44 -4.20 8.78
N ALA A 118 -2.70 -4.98 8.01
CA ALA A 118 -2.74 -6.44 8.14
C ALA A 118 -1.38 -7.05 7.88
N GLY A 119 -1.13 -8.22 8.46
CA GLY A 119 0.02 -9.02 8.10
C GLY A 119 -0.09 -10.49 8.46
N ASN A 120 0.79 -11.29 7.87
CA ASN A 120 0.91 -12.73 8.05
C ASN A 120 2.39 -13.13 8.01
N MET A 121 2.73 -14.23 8.71
CA MET A 121 4.11 -14.64 8.99
C MET A 121 4.93 -13.51 9.65
N LEU A 122 4.32 -12.82 10.61
CA LEU A 122 4.99 -11.75 11.35
C LEU A 122 5.66 -12.27 12.61
N ALA A 123 6.65 -11.52 13.08
CA ALA A 123 7.27 -11.71 14.39
C ALA A 123 6.26 -11.66 15.56
N GLY A 124 5.16 -10.93 15.38
CA GLY A 124 4.05 -10.90 16.32
C GLY A 124 3.08 -9.75 16.08
N GLU A 125 2.11 -9.61 16.97
CA GLU A 125 1.08 -8.55 16.92
C GLU A 125 1.66 -7.14 16.94
N GLY A 126 2.78 -6.95 17.65
CA GLY A 126 3.46 -5.66 17.77
C GLY A 126 3.85 -5.03 16.43
N VAL A 127 4.00 -5.82 15.36
CA VAL A 127 4.23 -5.31 14.00
C VAL A 127 3.02 -4.52 13.50
N VAL A 128 1.82 -5.10 13.62
CA VAL A 128 0.56 -4.45 13.20
C VAL A 128 0.26 -3.23 14.08
N GLU A 129 0.50 -3.33 15.39
CA GLU A 129 0.32 -2.23 16.33
C GLU A 129 1.27 -1.06 16.00
N ALA A 130 2.57 -1.32 15.86
CA ALA A 130 3.55 -0.29 15.56
C ALA A 130 3.29 0.41 14.21
N THR A 131 2.90 -0.33 13.17
CA THR A 131 2.51 0.26 11.88
C THR A 131 1.32 1.21 12.02
N ALA A 132 0.29 0.80 12.76
CA ALA A 132 -0.89 1.63 12.97
C ALA A 132 -0.59 2.89 13.80
N GLU A 133 0.10 2.74 14.93
CA GLU A 133 0.47 3.86 15.81
C GLU A 133 1.36 4.88 15.07
N ALA A 134 2.30 4.40 14.26
CA ALA A 134 3.14 5.29 13.45
C ALA A 134 2.34 6.02 12.38
N TYR A 135 1.36 5.38 11.72
CA TYR A 135 0.50 6.05 10.74
C TYR A 135 -0.38 7.14 11.36
N GLU A 136 -0.92 6.87 12.56
CA GLU A 136 -1.73 7.81 13.33
C GLU A 136 -0.90 9.00 13.82
N ALA A 137 0.36 8.77 14.21
CA ALA A 137 1.26 9.81 14.71
C ALA A 137 2.01 10.58 13.60
N ALA A 138 2.04 10.07 12.37
CA ALA A 138 2.81 10.65 11.29
C ALA A 138 2.16 11.91 10.71
N ASP A 139 2.98 12.95 10.55
CA ASP A 139 2.65 14.15 9.80
C ASP A 139 3.05 14.02 8.32
N GLY A 140 2.50 14.89 7.48
CA GLY A 140 2.85 14.99 6.05
C GLY A 140 1.79 14.39 5.12
N ASP A 141 2.16 14.25 3.85
CA ASP A 141 1.26 13.68 2.84
C ASP A 141 1.08 12.16 3.01
N MET A 142 0.13 11.58 2.27
CA MET A 142 -0.16 10.14 2.30
C MET A 142 1.10 9.28 2.07
N ALA A 143 1.98 9.67 1.14
CA ALA A 143 3.20 8.93 0.84
C ALA A 143 4.16 8.90 2.04
N GLU A 144 4.34 10.04 2.72
CA GLU A 144 5.16 10.14 3.93
C GLU A 144 4.64 9.23 5.04
N ARG A 145 3.34 9.33 5.33
CA ARG A 145 2.69 8.62 6.43
C ARG A 145 2.74 7.11 6.22
N LEU A 146 2.50 6.65 4.99
CA LEU A 146 2.54 5.23 4.64
C LEU A 146 3.96 4.63 4.74
N VAL A 147 4.99 5.34 4.27
CA VAL A 147 6.38 4.85 4.41
C VAL A 147 6.81 4.83 5.87
N SER A 148 6.45 5.84 6.67
CA SER A 148 6.74 5.87 8.11
C SER A 148 6.07 4.70 8.85
N ALA A 149 4.87 4.32 8.44
CA ALA A 149 4.17 3.16 8.98
C ALA A 149 4.88 1.83 8.66
N LEU A 150 5.45 1.70 7.45
CA LEU A 150 6.24 0.51 7.10
C LEU A 150 7.54 0.41 7.92
N GLU A 151 8.27 1.53 8.07
CA GLU A 151 9.50 1.57 8.88
C GLU A 151 9.26 1.15 10.33
N ALA A 152 8.12 1.57 10.91
CA ALA A 152 7.74 1.19 12.28
C ALA A 152 7.41 -0.30 12.40
N GLY A 153 6.69 -0.86 11.42
CA GLY A 153 6.38 -2.29 11.39
C GLY A 153 7.63 -3.17 11.24
N GLU A 154 8.54 -2.78 10.35
CA GLU A 154 9.83 -3.44 10.16
C GLU A 154 10.67 -3.38 11.45
N SER A 155 10.74 -2.19 12.08
CA SER A 155 11.46 -1.99 13.35
C SER A 155 10.86 -2.82 14.51
N ALA A 156 9.58 -3.15 14.45
CA ALA A 156 8.88 -4.00 15.42
C ALA A 156 9.08 -5.51 15.16
N GLY A 157 9.78 -5.88 14.09
CA GLY A 157 10.19 -7.24 13.76
C GLY A 157 9.75 -7.72 12.38
N GLY A 158 8.81 -7.02 11.74
CA GLY A 158 8.41 -7.27 10.35
C GLY A 158 7.98 -8.71 10.03
N ASP A 159 8.32 -9.13 8.82
CA ASP A 159 8.22 -10.51 8.33
C ASP A 159 9.29 -11.38 9.01
N ASP A 160 8.91 -12.54 9.55
CA ASP A 160 9.81 -13.47 10.26
C ASP A 160 11.03 -13.93 9.42
N ARG A 161 10.97 -13.76 8.11
CA ARG A 161 12.03 -14.14 7.17
C ARG A 161 12.97 -12.99 6.82
N GLY A 162 12.62 -11.76 7.21
CA GLY A 162 13.11 -10.52 6.63
C GLY A 162 12.46 -10.20 5.28
N GLU A 163 12.57 -8.95 4.88
CA GLU A 163 11.95 -8.36 3.71
C GLU A 163 12.89 -8.36 2.50
N LEU A 164 12.32 -8.49 1.29
CA LEU A 164 13.04 -8.42 0.02
C LEU A 164 12.45 -7.40 -0.96
N SER A 165 11.17 -7.04 -0.83
CA SER A 165 10.57 -6.00 -1.67
C SER A 165 9.55 -5.18 -0.92
N ALA A 166 9.41 -3.92 -1.33
CA ALA A 166 8.47 -2.96 -0.76
C ALA A 166 7.87 -2.09 -1.87
N ALA A 167 6.66 -1.60 -1.65
CA ALA A 167 5.97 -0.74 -2.59
C ALA A 167 5.08 0.29 -1.89
N LEU A 168 4.91 1.43 -2.57
CA LEU A 168 3.98 2.50 -2.24
C LEU A 168 3.13 2.78 -3.48
N LEU A 169 1.82 2.81 -3.31
CA LEU A 169 0.87 3.15 -4.37
C LEU A 169 -0.19 4.11 -3.82
N VAL A 170 -0.37 5.27 -4.48
CA VAL A 170 -1.25 6.35 -4.03
C VAL A 170 -2.06 6.88 -5.22
N HIS A 171 -3.39 6.84 -5.10
CA HIS A 171 -4.29 7.58 -5.97
C HIS A 171 -4.55 8.96 -5.38
N ALA A 172 -4.28 10.01 -6.15
CA ALA A 172 -4.49 11.40 -5.74
C ALA A 172 -5.14 12.21 -6.88
N PRO A 173 -5.92 13.28 -6.56
CA PRO A 173 -6.52 14.14 -7.59
C PRO A 173 -5.48 14.77 -8.52
N THR A 174 -4.30 15.10 -7.98
CA THR A 174 -3.13 15.50 -8.75
C THR A 174 -2.06 14.43 -8.60
N PRO A 175 -1.96 13.47 -9.54
CA PRO A 175 -0.99 12.39 -9.45
C PRO A 175 0.43 12.93 -9.65
N GLU A 176 1.35 12.39 -8.87
CA GLU A 176 2.77 12.73 -8.90
C GLU A 176 3.53 11.42 -9.03
N PHE A 177 4.64 11.38 -9.78
CA PHE A 177 5.33 10.12 -10.03
C PHE A 177 5.84 9.40 -8.77
N TYR A 178 6.01 10.11 -7.64
CA TYR A 178 6.33 9.48 -6.35
C TYR A 178 5.13 8.80 -5.66
N HIS A 179 3.95 8.81 -6.28
CA HIS A 179 2.77 8.07 -5.85
C HIS A 179 2.76 6.62 -6.34
N ASN A 180 3.72 6.18 -7.17
CA ASN A 180 3.89 4.76 -7.51
C ASN A 180 5.38 4.42 -7.47
N LEU A 181 5.83 3.90 -6.33
CA LEU A 181 7.22 3.57 -6.06
C LEU A 181 7.35 2.10 -5.70
N ARG A 182 8.40 1.46 -6.22
CA ARG A 182 8.63 0.03 -6.06
C ARG A 182 10.12 -0.26 -5.87
N VAL A 183 10.42 -1.02 -4.83
CA VAL A 183 11.70 -1.70 -4.63
C VAL A 183 11.41 -3.18 -4.78
N ASP A 184 11.65 -3.72 -5.99
CA ASP A 184 11.23 -5.09 -6.32
C ASP A 184 12.21 -6.17 -5.81
N LEU A 185 13.43 -5.80 -5.45
CA LEU A 185 14.42 -6.65 -4.80
C LEU A 185 15.50 -5.79 -4.10
N SER A 186 15.61 -5.91 -2.78
CA SER A 186 16.69 -5.33 -1.98
C SER A 186 16.93 -6.17 -0.71
N ASP A 187 18.10 -6.03 -0.10
CA ASP A 187 18.38 -6.55 1.25
C ASP A 187 17.79 -5.66 2.36
N ASP A 188 17.38 -4.42 2.03
CA ASP A 188 16.78 -3.44 2.93
C ASP A 188 15.69 -2.63 2.19
N PRO A 189 14.58 -3.28 1.80
CA PRO A 189 13.63 -2.71 0.86
C PRO A 189 12.83 -1.53 1.41
N VAL A 190 12.59 -1.48 2.74
CA VAL A 190 11.84 -0.37 3.35
C VAL A 190 12.72 0.88 3.42
N ALA A 191 13.98 0.76 3.85
CA ALA A 191 14.91 1.89 3.80
C ALA A 191 15.17 2.37 2.37
N ASP A 192 15.30 1.46 1.41
CA ASP A 192 15.43 1.82 0.00
C ASP A 192 14.17 2.51 -0.54
N LEU A 193 12.97 2.11 -0.10
CA LEU A 193 11.71 2.78 -0.47
C LEU A 193 11.67 4.21 0.09
N ARG A 194 12.13 4.43 1.32
CA ARG A 194 12.30 5.78 1.92
C ARG A 194 13.29 6.64 1.13
N GLY A 195 14.42 6.06 0.76
CA GLY A 195 15.42 6.72 -0.09
C GLY A 195 14.84 7.10 -1.45
N LEU A 196 14.12 6.17 -2.07
CA LEU A 196 13.45 6.37 -3.35
C LEU A 196 12.38 7.48 -3.28
N LEU A 197 11.57 7.53 -2.22
CA LEU A 197 10.60 8.60 -2.01
C LEU A 197 11.29 9.98 -1.90
N SER A 198 12.39 10.05 -1.17
CA SER A 198 13.17 11.28 -1.00
C SER A 198 13.77 11.76 -2.32
N GLU A 199 14.39 10.87 -3.09
CA GLU A 199 14.96 11.20 -4.41
C GLU A 199 13.88 11.55 -5.42
N ALA A 200 12.73 10.86 -5.39
CA ALA A 200 11.60 11.17 -6.26
C ALA A 200 11.06 12.58 -5.99
N ARG A 201 10.89 12.99 -4.73
CA ARG A 201 10.50 14.36 -4.38
C ARG A 201 11.54 15.39 -4.83
N ARG A 202 12.83 15.08 -4.69
CA ARG A 202 13.91 15.94 -5.18
C ARG A 202 13.85 16.13 -6.69
N ALA A 203 13.68 15.04 -7.43
CA ALA A 203 13.53 15.07 -8.88
C ALA A 203 12.32 15.92 -9.30
N LYS A 204 11.17 15.78 -8.62
CA LYS A 204 9.97 16.59 -8.86
C LYS A 204 10.23 18.08 -8.67
N ALA A 205 10.92 18.44 -7.58
CA ALA A 205 11.26 19.83 -7.31
C ALA A 205 12.23 20.43 -8.36
N GLN A 206 13.00 19.59 -9.05
CA GLN A 206 14.05 20.00 -9.98
C GLN A 206 13.59 20.00 -11.45
N ILE A 207 12.67 19.10 -11.83
CA ILE A 207 12.31 18.87 -13.24
C ILE A 207 11.81 20.13 -13.94
N ARG A 208 10.99 20.96 -13.27
CA ARG A 208 10.49 22.20 -13.86
C ARG A 208 11.62 23.19 -14.12
N ARG A 209 12.51 23.38 -13.14
CA ARG A 209 13.67 24.28 -13.27
C ARG A 209 14.62 23.85 -14.39
N GLU A 210 14.84 22.55 -14.54
CA GLU A 210 15.69 22.02 -15.61
C GLU A 210 15.04 22.14 -16.98
N THR A 211 13.73 21.91 -17.06
CA THR A 211 12.96 22.08 -18.31
C THR A 211 12.93 23.54 -18.74
N ASP A 212 12.74 24.48 -17.80
CA ASP A 212 12.86 25.92 -18.03
C ASP A 212 14.23 26.29 -18.61
N ALA A 213 15.31 25.76 -18.02
CA ALA A 213 16.67 26.01 -18.48
C ALA A 213 16.96 25.41 -19.87
N GLN A 214 16.30 24.31 -20.23
CA GLN A 214 16.53 23.60 -21.49
C GLN A 214 15.72 24.18 -22.66
N PHE A 215 14.44 24.47 -22.46
CA PHE A 215 13.51 24.79 -23.55
C PHE A 215 13.07 26.25 -23.56
N GLY A 216 13.11 26.95 -22.43
CA GLY A 216 12.68 28.35 -22.28
C GLY A 216 11.17 28.57 -22.40
N ASP A 217 10.54 28.07 -23.46
CA ASP A 217 9.09 28.09 -23.69
C ASP A 217 8.63 26.69 -24.13
N TYR A 218 7.65 26.14 -23.40
CA TYR A 218 7.12 24.80 -23.64
C TYR A 218 5.69 24.70 -23.06
N PRO A 219 4.83 23.83 -23.62
CA PRO A 219 3.50 23.62 -23.04
C PRO A 219 3.62 22.87 -21.71
N ASP A 220 2.95 23.36 -20.66
CA ASP A 220 2.99 22.76 -19.30
C ASP A 220 2.65 21.26 -19.30
N GLU A 221 1.82 20.81 -20.26
CA GLU A 221 1.40 19.42 -20.48
C GLU A 221 2.56 18.41 -20.57
N ILE A 222 3.76 18.82 -21.02
CA ILE A 222 4.92 17.89 -21.09
C ILE A 222 5.50 17.54 -19.72
N LEU A 223 5.10 18.28 -18.67
CA LEU A 223 5.47 18.02 -17.28
C LEU A 223 4.33 17.36 -16.49
N GLU A 224 3.18 17.12 -17.11
CA GLU A 224 2.09 16.35 -16.53
C GLU A 224 2.39 14.84 -16.64
N PHE A 225 3.37 14.40 -15.86
CA PHE A 225 3.72 12.99 -15.75
C PHE A 225 2.60 12.24 -15.03
N GLY A 226 1.67 11.65 -15.78
CA GLY A 226 0.64 10.79 -15.22
C GLY A 226 1.22 9.59 -14.46
N VAL A 227 0.47 9.10 -13.47
CA VAL A 227 0.79 7.86 -12.74
C VAL A 227 -0.04 6.73 -13.33
N LYS A 228 0.60 5.58 -13.55
CA LYS A 228 -0.12 4.37 -13.93
C LYS A 228 -0.63 3.69 -12.66
N TYR A 229 -1.90 3.33 -12.68
CA TYR A 229 -2.57 2.52 -11.67
C TYR A 229 -2.82 1.12 -12.24
#